data_AF-A0A661ZWW1-F1
#
_entry.id   AF-A0A661ZWW1-F1
#
_cell.length_a   1.000
_cell.length_b   1.000
_cell.length_c   1.000
_cell.angle_alpha   90.00
_cell.angle_beta   90.00
_cell.angle_gamma   90.00
#
_symmetry.space_group_name_H-M   'P 1'
#
loop_
_entity.id
_entity.type
_entity.pdbx_description
1 polymer ?
#
loop_
_entity_poly.entity_id
_entity_poly.type
_entity_poly.pdbx_seq_one_letter_code
_entity_poly.pdbx_strand_id
1 'polypeptide(L)'
;MKQKVFLLIIASFLISNTNSFSQTQNDTITKNNEIKSETFSQKINTFFTPVVKQMGKILFWDPFEATGVYDPIVYDNNHKPVIDKNGEVKKTHIPFVVIWLVLGALFFTFFMKFINIRGAKIAIDLIRGKYDDQKQKGQISHFQALTTALSATIGLGNIAGVAIAISLGGPGATFWMIIAGLLGMSSKFVECSLAVKYRKIDKNGRVSGGPMYYLSQALANYHLPITGKFLAFIFAL
;
A
#
# COMPACT_ATOMS: atom_id res chain seq x y z
N MET A 1 3.17 21.52 35.76
CA MET A 1 2.02 20.65 36.07
C MET A 1 1.28 20.15 34.81
N LYS A 2 1.01 21.00 33.81
CA LYS A 2 0.26 20.63 32.59
C LYS A 2 0.89 19.54 31.70
N GLN A 3 2.22 19.46 31.63
CA GLN A 3 2.92 18.47 30.77
C GLN A 3 2.90 17.05 31.35
N LYS A 4 2.93 16.89 32.69
CA LYS A 4 2.82 15.59 33.35
C LYS A 4 1.40 15.01 33.26
N VAL A 5 0.37 15.87 33.31
CA VAL A 5 -1.04 15.47 33.12
C VAL A 5 -1.29 15.02 31.68
N PHE A 6 -0.71 15.69 30.69
CA PHE A 6 -0.82 15.29 29.27
C PHE A 6 -0.17 13.92 28.98
N LEU A 7 0.99 13.64 29.56
CA LEU A 7 1.66 12.34 29.48
C LEU A 7 0.87 11.22 30.17
N LEU A 8 0.23 11.50 31.31
CA LEU A 8 -0.63 10.55 32.01
C LEU A 8 -1.93 10.21 31.25
N ILE A 9 -2.49 11.18 30.52
CA ILE A 9 -3.67 10.96 29.65
C ILE A 9 -3.28 10.07 28.46
N ILE A 10 -2.12 10.31 27.83
CA ILE A 10 -1.62 9.48 26.73
C ILE A 10 -1.28 8.07 27.22
N ALA A 11 -0.64 7.93 28.39
CA ALA A 11 -0.36 6.63 29.00
C ALA A 11 -1.65 5.88 29.35
N SER A 12 -2.68 6.57 29.88
CA SER A 12 -3.98 5.96 30.17
C SER A 12 -4.72 5.55 28.89
N PHE A 13 -4.58 6.32 27.81
CA PHE A 13 -5.15 6.00 26.50
C PHE A 13 -4.46 4.80 25.82
N LEU A 14 -3.15 4.65 26.02
CA LEU A 14 -2.37 3.51 25.53
C LEU A 14 -2.67 2.23 26.33
N ILE A 15 -2.89 2.32 27.64
CA ILE A 15 -3.27 1.17 28.49
C ILE A 15 -4.73 0.74 28.22
N SER A 16 -5.62 1.68 27.87
CA SER A 16 -7.01 1.35 27.54
C SER A 16 -7.13 0.61 26.20
N ASN A 17 -6.21 0.84 25.26
CA ASN A 17 -6.23 0.20 23.94
C ASN A 17 -5.60 -1.20 23.90
N THR A 18 -4.84 -1.62 24.93
CA THR A 18 -4.37 -3.02 25.02
C THR A 18 -5.45 -3.97 25.49
N ASN A 19 -6.43 -3.50 26.27
CA ASN A 19 -7.58 -4.32 26.71
C ASN A 19 -8.58 -4.60 25.58
N SER A 20 -8.57 -3.82 24.50
CA SER A 20 -9.38 -4.05 23.30
C SER A 20 -8.81 -5.14 22.38
N PHE A 21 -7.62 -5.67 22.66
CA PHE A 21 -6.96 -6.70 21.85
C PHE A 21 -7.23 -8.14 22.33
N SER A 22 -8.04 -8.32 23.38
CA SER A 22 -8.39 -9.64 23.92
C SER A 22 -9.73 -10.21 23.41
N GLN A 23 -10.36 -9.60 22.40
CA GLN A 23 -11.51 -10.20 21.71
C GLN A 23 -11.08 -10.88 20.40
N THR A 24 -10.35 -11.99 20.53
CA THR A 24 -10.32 -13.02 19.47
C THR A 24 -10.20 -14.41 20.08
N GLN A 25 -11.07 -14.71 21.05
CA GLN A 25 -11.30 -16.07 21.51
C GLN A 25 -12.64 -16.12 22.26
N ASN A 26 -13.73 -16.34 21.50
CA ASN A 26 -15.00 -16.96 21.96
C ASN A 26 -16.11 -16.91 20.89
N ASP A 27 -15.79 -17.03 19.59
CA ASP A 27 -16.80 -17.28 18.55
C ASP A 27 -17.03 -18.79 18.35
N THR A 28 -17.16 -19.52 19.45
CA THR A 28 -17.70 -20.88 19.43
C THR A 28 -18.49 -21.04 20.72
N ILE A 29 -19.79 -21.33 20.58
CA ILE A 29 -20.86 -21.34 21.60
C ILE A 29 -21.65 -20.02 21.66
N THR A 30 -22.59 -19.85 20.72
CA THR A 30 -24.01 -19.62 21.03
C THR A 30 -24.81 -19.94 19.77
N LYS A 31 -25.38 -21.15 19.71
CA LYS A 31 -26.63 -21.39 18.97
C LYS A 31 -27.71 -20.61 19.71
N ASN A 32 -28.43 -19.73 19.04
CA ASN A 32 -29.89 -19.64 19.04
C ASN A 32 -30.36 -18.43 18.22
N ASN A 33 -31.51 -18.61 17.57
CA ASN A 33 -32.15 -17.72 16.61
C ASN A 33 -32.30 -16.28 17.13
N GLU A 34 -31.52 -15.35 16.59
CA GLU A 34 -31.90 -13.94 16.46
C GLU A 34 -31.29 -13.40 15.15
N ILE A 35 -32.06 -12.60 14.41
CA ILE A 35 -31.63 -11.95 13.17
C ILE A 35 -30.48 -11.00 13.52
N LYS A 36 -29.24 -11.49 13.39
CA LYS A 36 -28.02 -10.71 13.63
C LYS A 36 -28.00 -9.58 12.60
N SER A 37 -28.36 -8.37 13.02
CA SER A 37 -28.12 -7.14 12.25
C SER A 37 -26.67 -7.18 11.78
N GLU A 38 -26.45 -7.30 10.46
CA GLU A 38 -25.10 -7.34 9.92
C GLU A 38 -24.28 -6.18 10.48
N THR A 39 -23.19 -6.50 11.17
CA THR A 39 -22.23 -5.50 11.64
C THR A 39 -21.80 -4.67 10.44
N PHE A 40 -21.53 -3.37 10.63
CA PHE A 40 -21.10 -2.49 9.54
C PHE A 40 -19.96 -3.09 8.68
N SER A 41 -19.01 -3.78 9.32
CA SER A 41 -17.94 -4.53 8.64
C SER A 41 -18.45 -5.67 7.74
N GLN A 42 -19.51 -6.38 8.13
CA GLN A 42 -20.11 -7.44 7.32
C GLN A 42 -20.84 -6.86 6.11
N LYS A 43 -21.58 -5.75 6.27
CA LYS A 43 -22.21 -5.05 5.13
C LYS A 43 -21.18 -4.59 4.09
N ILE A 44 -20.09 -3.98 4.56
CA ILE A 44 -18.96 -3.60 3.71
C ILE A 44 -18.38 -4.85 3.04
N ASN A 45 -18.10 -5.90 3.82
CA ASN A 45 -17.52 -7.11 3.27
C ASN A 45 -18.42 -7.74 2.20
N THR A 46 -19.72 -7.91 2.45
CA THR A 46 -20.68 -8.48 1.49
C THR A 46 -20.78 -7.63 0.23
N PHE A 47 -20.70 -6.29 0.34
CA PHE A 47 -20.70 -5.37 -0.79
C PHE A 47 -19.43 -5.50 -1.67
N PHE A 48 -18.24 -5.56 -1.06
CA PHE A 48 -16.98 -5.58 -1.80
C PHE A 48 -16.53 -7.00 -2.21
N THR A 49 -16.93 -8.04 -1.49
CA THR A 49 -16.53 -9.44 -1.75
C THR A 49 -16.73 -9.87 -3.22
N PRO A 50 -17.86 -9.63 -3.90
CA PRO A 50 -18.03 -10.09 -5.28
C PRO A 50 -17.00 -9.47 -6.24
N VAL A 51 -16.75 -8.16 -6.11
CA VAL A 51 -15.77 -7.44 -6.93
C VAL A 51 -14.36 -7.92 -6.60
N VAL A 52 -14.02 -8.02 -5.31
CA VAL A 52 -12.70 -8.48 -4.85
C VAL A 52 -12.44 -9.92 -5.28
N LYS A 53 -13.43 -10.81 -5.29
CA LYS A 53 -13.27 -12.19 -5.77
C LYS A 53 -12.98 -12.24 -7.27
N GLN A 54 -13.68 -11.43 -8.07
CA GLN A 54 -13.43 -11.35 -9.52
C GLN A 54 -12.04 -10.76 -9.82
N MET A 55 -11.68 -9.66 -9.16
CA MET A 55 -10.34 -9.07 -9.26
C MET A 55 -9.28 -10.04 -8.77
N GLY A 56 -9.55 -10.77 -7.68
CA GLY A 56 -8.60 -11.70 -7.11
C GLY A 56 -8.25 -12.84 -8.07
N LYS A 57 -9.24 -13.31 -8.84
CA LYS A 57 -9.03 -14.33 -9.86
C LYS A 57 -8.08 -13.89 -10.97
N ILE A 58 -8.06 -12.61 -11.35
CA ILE A 58 -7.13 -12.11 -12.39
C ILE A 58 -5.80 -11.65 -11.80
N LEU A 59 -5.83 -11.01 -10.63
CA LEU A 59 -4.69 -10.34 -10.00
C LEU A 59 -3.74 -11.33 -9.32
N PHE A 60 -4.30 -12.35 -8.68
CA PHE A 60 -3.57 -13.43 -8.02
C PHE A 60 -3.51 -14.70 -8.86
N TRP A 61 -3.87 -14.63 -10.15
CA TRP A 61 -3.60 -15.71 -11.07
C TRP A 61 -2.09 -15.90 -11.23
N ASP A 62 -1.66 -17.15 -11.36
CA ASP A 62 -0.26 -17.51 -11.55
C ASP A 62 -0.02 -17.98 -12.99
N PRO A 63 0.53 -17.11 -13.86
CA PRO A 63 0.86 -17.52 -15.23
C PRO A 63 1.99 -18.55 -15.28
N PHE A 64 2.85 -18.62 -14.28
CA PHE A 64 4.04 -19.47 -14.31
C PHE A 64 3.71 -20.92 -13.99
N GLU A 65 2.73 -21.17 -13.11
CA GLU A 65 2.13 -22.49 -12.90
C GLU A 65 1.49 -23.00 -14.20
N ALA A 66 0.71 -22.16 -14.89
CA ALA A 66 0.04 -22.53 -16.15
C ALA A 66 1.04 -22.87 -17.28
N THR A 67 2.19 -22.20 -17.30
CA THR A 67 3.27 -22.46 -18.27
C THR A 67 4.21 -23.60 -17.86
N GLY A 68 4.04 -24.17 -16.65
CA GLY A 68 4.88 -25.27 -16.15
C GLY A 68 6.34 -24.87 -15.84
N VAL A 69 6.61 -23.58 -15.63
CA VAL A 69 7.98 -23.06 -15.45
C VAL A 69 8.53 -23.38 -14.06
N TYR A 70 7.68 -23.54 -13.05
CA TYR A 70 8.09 -23.93 -11.70
C TYR A 70 7.01 -24.79 -11.02
N ASP A 71 7.41 -25.58 -10.02
CA ASP A 71 6.50 -26.39 -9.20
C ASP A 71 6.06 -25.59 -7.95
N PRO A 72 4.75 -25.34 -7.75
CA PRO A 72 4.24 -24.62 -6.59
C PRO A 72 4.21 -25.45 -5.30
N ILE A 73 4.48 -26.76 -5.36
CA ILE A 73 4.45 -27.65 -4.18
C ILE A 73 5.62 -27.34 -3.23
N VAL A 74 5.30 -27.18 -1.95
CA VAL A 74 6.32 -27.02 -0.90
C VAL A 74 6.76 -28.39 -0.42
N TYR A 75 8.06 -28.67 -0.50
CA TYR A 75 8.67 -29.93 -0.02
C TYR A 75 9.36 -29.73 1.33
N ASP A 76 9.28 -30.74 2.20
CA ASP A 76 10.05 -30.81 3.44
C ASP A 76 11.50 -31.24 3.17
N ASN A 77 12.38 -31.20 4.19
CA ASN A 77 13.79 -31.61 4.13
C ASN A 77 13.99 -33.05 3.60
N ASN A 78 12.96 -33.89 3.71
CA ASN A 78 12.93 -35.26 3.22
C ASN A 78 12.33 -35.41 1.80
N HIS A 79 12.18 -34.30 1.05
CA HIS A 79 11.59 -34.24 -0.30
C HIS A 79 10.16 -34.79 -0.39
N LYS A 80 9.41 -34.74 0.71
CA LYS A 80 7.98 -35.09 0.75
C LYS A 80 7.14 -33.82 0.67
N PRO A 81 6.01 -33.82 -0.05
CA PRO A 81 5.13 -32.66 -0.08
C PRO A 81 4.63 -32.35 1.33
N VAL A 82 4.77 -31.10 1.76
CA VAL A 82 4.26 -30.62 3.04
C VAL A 82 2.74 -30.62 2.95
N ILE A 83 2.10 -31.35 3.86
CA ILE A 83 0.64 -31.46 3.92
C ILE A 83 0.13 -30.42 4.91
N ASP A 84 -0.86 -29.63 4.52
CA ASP A 84 -1.56 -28.70 5.40
C ASP A 84 -2.46 -29.45 6.40
N LYS A 85 -2.97 -28.76 7.42
CA LYS A 85 -3.82 -29.33 8.49
C LYS A 85 -5.07 -30.08 7.97
N ASN A 86 -5.45 -29.83 6.72
CA ASN A 86 -6.62 -30.41 6.06
C ASN A 86 -6.28 -31.65 5.19
N GLY A 87 -5.02 -32.10 5.16
CA GLY A 87 -4.62 -33.25 4.34
C GLY A 87 -4.26 -32.91 2.88
N GLU A 88 -4.28 -31.63 2.50
CA GLU A 88 -3.93 -31.17 1.15
C GLU A 88 -2.46 -30.73 1.04
N VAL A 89 -1.87 -30.87 -0.15
CA VAL A 89 -0.50 -30.43 -0.42
C VAL A 89 -0.41 -28.90 -0.37
N LYS A 90 0.50 -28.37 0.45
CA LYS A 90 0.73 -26.93 0.57
C LYS A 90 1.35 -26.39 -0.72
N LYS A 91 0.61 -25.51 -1.41
CA LYS A 91 1.06 -24.81 -2.62
C LYS A 91 1.38 -23.34 -2.33
N THR A 92 2.44 -22.82 -2.95
CA THR A 92 2.82 -21.41 -2.90
C THR A 92 2.79 -20.82 -4.32
N HIS A 93 1.76 -20.03 -4.60
CA HIS A 93 1.60 -19.34 -5.89
C HIS A 93 2.32 -18.00 -5.86
N ILE A 94 2.89 -17.59 -7.00
CA ILE A 94 3.47 -16.26 -7.18
C ILE A 94 2.42 -15.39 -7.88
N PRO A 95 1.82 -14.41 -7.17
CA PRO A 95 0.78 -13.59 -7.76
C PRO A 95 1.29 -12.79 -8.95
N PHE A 96 0.57 -12.83 -10.08
CA PHE A 96 0.88 -12.03 -11.27
C PHE A 96 1.09 -10.55 -10.95
N VAL A 97 0.28 -9.97 -10.05
CA VAL A 97 0.41 -8.57 -9.62
C VAL A 97 1.79 -8.24 -9.06
N VAL A 98 2.41 -9.14 -8.31
CA VAL A 98 3.72 -8.87 -7.70
C VAL A 98 4.76 -8.71 -8.80
N ILE A 99 4.71 -9.58 -9.81
CA ILE A 99 5.63 -9.56 -10.94
C ILE A 99 5.42 -8.29 -11.77
N TRP A 100 4.15 -7.96 -12.06
CA TRP A 100 3.81 -6.73 -12.76
C TRP A 100 4.33 -5.47 -12.05
N LEU A 101 4.16 -5.40 -10.73
CA LEU A 101 4.63 -4.28 -9.92
C LEU A 101 6.16 -4.19 -9.87
N VAL A 102 6.85 -5.32 -9.71
CA VAL A 102 8.33 -5.36 -9.69
C VAL A 102 8.89 -4.96 -11.05
N LEU A 103 8.32 -5.44 -12.15
CA LEU A 103 8.74 -5.06 -13.51
C LEU A 103 8.53 -3.56 -13.77
N GLY A 104 7.37 -3.02 -13.39
CA GLY A 104 7.11 -1.58 -13.49
C GLY A 104 8.08 -0.75 -12.64
N ALA A 105 8.34 -1.19 -11.41
CA ALA A 105 9.27 -0.50 -10.53
C ALA A 105 10.71 -0.54 -11.05
N LEU A 106 11.17 -1.69 -11.54
CA LEU A 106 12.48 -1.81 -12.20
C LEU A 106 12.57 -0.88 -13.41
N PHE A 107 11.57 -0.90 -14.29
CA PHE A 107 11.51 -0.01 -15.44
C PHE A 107 11.66 1.45 -15.03
N PHE A 108 10.90 1.92 -14.04
CA PHE A 108 11.01 3.30 -13.56
C PHE A 108 12.35 3.59 -12.89
N THR A 109 12.90 2.67 -12.11
CA THR A 109 14.21 2.84 -11.46
C THR A 109 15.33 3.01 -12.49
N PHE A 110 15.37 2.18 -13.53
CA PHE A 110 16.37 2.28 -14.59
C PHE A 110 16.14 3.51 -15.49
N PHE A 111 14.89 3.76 -15.90
CA PHE A 111 14.55 4.92 -16.73
C PHE A 111 14.92 6.24 -16.05
N MET A 112 14.67 6.35 -14.75
CA MET A 112 15.04 7.52 -13.95
C MET A 112 16.50 7.52 -13.47
N LYS A 113 17.33 6.57 -13.94
CA LYS A 113 18.76 6.47 -13.62
C LYS A 113 19.06 6.48 -12.11
N PHE A 114 18.34 5.61 -11.36
CA PHE A 114 18.49 5.46 -9.90
C PHE A 114 18.27 6.77 -9.12
N ILE A 115 17.18 7.47 -9.45
CA ILE A 115 16.80 8.74 -8.79
C ILE A 115 16.58 8.58 -7.28
N ASN A 116 16.14 7.41 -6.82
CA ASN A 116 15.98 7.06 -5.41
C ASN A 116 17.27 7.28 -4.60
N ILE A 117 18.44 6.96 -5.15
CA ILE A 117 19.73 7.14 -4.48
C ILE A 117 20.28 8.56 -4.73
N ARG A 118 20.24 9.02 -5.99
CA ARG A 118 20.80 10.34 -6.37
C ARG A 118 20.04 11.51 -5.75
N GLY A 119 18.72 11.40 -5.67
CA GLY A 119 17.81 12.42 -5.16
C GLY A 119 17.75 12.51 -3.64
N ALA A 120 18.30 11.54 -2.91
CA ALA A 120 18.20 11.49 -1.44
C ALA A 120 18.79 12.73 -0.77
N LYS A 121 19.95 13.24 -1.24
CA LYS A 121 20.56 14.46 -0.71
C LYS A 121 19.68 15.69 -0.94
N ILE A 122 19.14 15.83 -2.15
CA ILE A 122 18.26 16.96 -2.51
C ILE A 122 16.97 16.90 -1.69
N ALA A 123 16.41 15.70 -1.49
CA ALA A 123 15.21 15.51 -0.67
C ALA A 123 15.43 15.96 0.77
N ILE A 124 16.59 15.64 1.38
CA ILE A 124 16.95 16.08 2.73
C ILE A 124 17.09 17.61 2.79
N ASP A 125 17.75 18.22 1.80
CA ASP A 125 17.89 19.68 1.74
C ASP A 125 16.53 20.38 1.55
N LEU A 126 15.60 19.77 0.81
CA LEU A 126 14.24 20.27 0.59
C LEU A 126 13.42 20.29 1.89
N ILE A 127 13.44 19.20 2.66
CA ILE A 127 12.68 19.12 3.93
C ILE A 127 13.29 20.00 5.04
N ARG A 128 14.58 20.33 4.93
CA ARG A 128 15.27 21.27 5.83
C ARG A 128 14.96 22.73 5.53
N GLY A 129 14.19 23.01 4.48
CA GLY A 129 13.80 24.37 4.09
C GLY A 129 14.87 25.16 3.34
N LYS A 130 15.96 24.51 2.89
CA LYS A 130 17.04 25.18 2.12
C LYS A 130 16.55 25.73 0.77
N TYR A 131 15.45 25.19 0.27
CA TYR A 131 14.80 25.58 -0.99
C TYR A 131 13.41 26.19 -0.78
N ASP A 132 13.01 26.50 0.47
CA ASP A 132 11.75 27.20 0.73
C ASP A 132 11.89 28.67 0.30
N ASP A 133 11.17 29.07 -0.75
CA ASP A 133 11.09 30.45 -1.21
C ASP A 133 9.66 30.98 -0.99
N GLN A 134 9.53 32.13 -0.33
CA GLN A 134 8.24 32.72 0.07
C GLN A 134 7.35 33.10 -1.12
N LYS A 135 7.92 33.14 -2.34
CA LYS A 135 7.18 33.40 -3.58
C LYS A 135 6.54 32.15 -4.20
N GLN A 136 6.79 30.95 -3.66
CA GLN A 136 6.26 29.72 -4.22
C GLN A 136 4.81 29.45 -3.81
N LYS A 137 3.97 29.10 -4.80
CA LYS A 137 2.57 28.73 -4.58
C LYS A 137 2.49 27.31 -3.98
N GLY A 138 2.15 27.22 -2.69
CA GLY A 138 1.88 25.98 -1.95
C GLY A 138 1.05 26.24 -0.71
N GLN A 139 0.21 25.28 -0.29
CA GLN A 139 -0.69 25.44 0.87
C GLN A 139 -0.04 25.04 2.21
N ILE A 140 0.95 24.16 2.15
CA ILE A 140 1.65 23.58 3.30
C ILE A 140 3.15 23.53 2.99
N SER A 141 3.98 23.54 4.03
CA SER A 141 5.44 23.43 3.85
C SER A 141 5.83 22.03 3.36
N HIS A 142 7.04 21.90 2.81
CA HIS A 142 7.57 20.60 2.35
C HIS A 142 7.61 19.56 3.49
N PHE A 143 7.97 19.98 4.71
CA PHE A 143 7.99 19.10 5.87
C PHE A 143 6.57 18.66 6.31
N GLN A 144 5.60 19.58 6.27
CA GLN A 144 4.20 19.24 6.57
C GLN A 144 3.65 18.26 5.54
N ALA A 145 3.89 18.49 4.24
CA ALA A 145 3.47 17.59 3.17
C ALA A 145 4.07 16.18 3.35
N LEU A 146 5.36 16.09 3.67
CA LEU A 146 6.02 14.83 3.97
C LEU A 146 5.37 14.13 5.18
N THR A 147 5.16 14.86 6.27
CA THR A 147 4.59 14.30 7.50
C THR A 147 3.18 13.76 7.26
N THR A 148 2.33 14.49 6.52
CA THR A 148 0.99 14.03 6.13
C THR A 148 1.03 12.76 5.28
N ALA A 149 1.94 12.68 4.31
CA ALA A 149 2.10 11.49 3.48
C ALA A 149 2.61 10.28 4.29
N LEU A 150 3.57 10.50 5.20
CA LEU A 150 4.09 9.46 6.09
C LEU A 150 3.03 8.98 7.07
N SER A 151 2.24 9.86 7.67
CA SER A 151 1.15 9.46 8.57
C SER A 151 0.08 8.63 7.88
N ALA A 152 -0.16 8.87 6.58
CA ALA A 152 -1.13 8.10 5.81
C ALA A 152 -0.61 6.69 5.45
N THR A 153 0.70 6.50 5.43
CA THR A 153 1.32 5.25 4.99
C THR A 153 1.87 4.42 6.14
N ILE A 154 2.25 5.02 7.27
CA ILE A 154 2.77 4.31 8.45
C ILE A 154 1.61 4.00 9.39
N GLY A 155 1.32 2.72 9.61
CA GLY A 155 0.30 2.27 10.55
C GLY A 155 0.62 0.91 11.16
N LEU A 156 -0.14 0.53 12.18
CA LEU A 156 -0.06 -0.78 12.86
C LEU A 156 -0.09 -1.95 11.87
N GLY A 157 -0.91 -1.85 10.82
CA GLY A 157 -1.02 -2.86 9.78
C GLY A 157 0.30 -3.13 9.03
N ASN A 158 1.12 -2.10 8.77
CA ASN A 158 2.41 -2.29 8.11
C ASN A 158 3.41 -2.98 9.04
N ILE A 159 3.39 -2.65 10.33
CA ILE A 159 4.29 -3.26 11.34
C ILE A 159 3.90 -4.74 11.53
N ALA A 160 2.61 -5.02 11.73
CA ALA A 160 2.10 -6.39 11.85
C ALA A 160 2.32 -7.20 10.57
N GLY A 161 2.14 -6.59 9.40
CA GLY A 161 2.39 -7.22 8.09
C GLY A 161 3.86 -7.63 7.92
N VAL A 162 4.80 -6.78 8.34
CA VAL A 162 6.23 -7.13 8.34
C VAL A 162 6.50 -8.31 9.27
N ALA A 163 5.92 -8.33 10.47
CA ALA A 163 6.08 -9.43 11.41
C ALA A 163 5.57 -10.76 10.81
N ILE A 164 4.37 -10.76 10.22
CA ILE A 164 3.80 -11.93 9.55
C ILE A 164 4.68 -12.38 8.38
N ALA A 165 5.18 -11.45 7.57
CA ALA A 165 6.05 -11.75 6.44
C ALA A 165 7.36 -12.42 6.88
N ILE A 166 7.98 -11.96 7.96
CA ILE A 166 9.20 -12.57 8.51
C ILE A 166 8.89 -13.92 9.15
N SER A 167 7.78 -14.05 9.88
CA SER A 167 7.39 -15.32 10.51
C SER A 167 7.10 -16.42 9.47
N LEU A 168 6.50 -16.07 8.34
CA LEU A 168 6.18 -17.02 7.27
C LEU A 168 7.34 -17.23 6.28
N GLY A 169 8.06 -16.16 5.94
CA GLY A 169 9.12 -16.17 4.92
C GLY A 169 10.53 -16.38 5.46
N GLY A 170 10.70 -16.41 6.78
CA GLY A 170 12.00 -16.55 7.43
C GLY A 170 12.87 -15.29 7.34
N PRO A 171 14.14 -15.37 7.77
CA PRO A 171 15.04 -14.21 7.84
C PRO A 171 15.35 -13.57 6.48
N GLY A 172 15.22 -14.33 5.39
CA GLY A 172 15.41 -13.84 4.02
C GLY A 172 14.33 -12.86 3.55
N ALA A 173 13.15 -12.86 4.17
CA ALA A 173 12.04 -11.97 3.80
C ALA A 173 12.44 -10.49 3.93
N THR A 174 13.16 -10.13 5.00
CA THR A 174 13.59 -8.75 5.26
C THR A 174 14.46 -8.19 4.14
N PHE A 175 15.38 -9.00 3.60
CA PHE A 175 16.24 -8.60 2.49
C PHE A 175 15.42 -8.23 1.25
N TRP A 176 14.45 -9.08 0.88
CA TRP A 176 13.58 -8.83 -0.26
C TRP A 176 12.63 -7.64 -0.05
N MET A 177 12.15 -7.43 1.18
CA MET A 177 11.33 -6.27 1.53
C MET A 177 12.10 -4.95 1.35
N ILE A 178 13.39 -4.91 1.72
CA ILE A 178 14.24 -3.73 1.51
C ILE A 178 14.40 -3.44 0.00
N ILE A 179 14.69 -4.47 -0.79
CA ILE A 179 14.82 -4.32 -2.26
C ILE A 179 13.50 -3.84 -2.87
N ALA A 180 12.38 -4.46 -2.52
CA ALA A 180 11.06 -4.06 -3.01
C ALA A 180 10.73 -2.60 -2.62
N GLY A 181 11.08 -2.19 -1.40
CA GLY A 181 10.93 -0.79 -0.94
C GLY A 181 11.79 0.19 -1.75
N LEU A 182 13.05 -0.15 -2.03
CA LEU A 182 13.94 0.69 -2.83
C LEU A 182 13.45 0.87 -4.28
N LEU A 183 12.93 -0.19 -4.89
CA LEU A 183 12.33 -0.14 -6.22
C LEU A 183 11.01 0.63 -6.20
N GLY A 184 10.15 0.38 -5.21
CA GLY A 184 8.88 1.07 -5.01
C GLY A 184 9.03 2.58 -4.84
N MET A 185 10.11 3.04 -4.21
CA MET A 185 10.41 4.46 -4.06
C MET A 185 10.52 5.19 -5.41
N SER A 186 11.08 4.54 -6.44
CA SER A 186 11.16 5.13 -7.78
C SER A 186 9.78 5.27 -8.40
N SER A 187 8.92 4.25 -8.28
CA SER A 187 7.53 4.31 -8.76
C SER A 187 6.74 5.43 -8.09
N LYS A 188 6.84 5.55 -6.76
CA LYS A 188 6.21 6.65 -6.02
C LYS A 188 6.76 8.02 -6.39
N PHE A 189 8.06 8.11 -6.67
CA PHE A 189 8.65 9.36 -7.14
C PHE A 189 8.07 9.81 -8.49
N VAL A 190 7.88 8.88 -9.44
CA VAL A 190 7.25 9.20 -10.74
C VAL A 190 5.81 9.66 -10.55
N GLU A 191 5.04 8.94 -9.73
CA GLU A 191 3.64 9.28 -9.40
C GLU A 191 3.52 10.69 -8.81
N CYS A 192 4.31 10.99 -7.79
CA CYS A 192 4.32 12.31 -7.15
C CYS A 192 4.79 13.42 -8.10
N SER A 193 5.79 13.14 -8.94
CA SER A 193 6.30 14.10 -9.93
C SER A 193 5.23 14.44 -10.97
N LEU A 194 4.49 13.45 -11.45
CA LEU A 194 3.34 13.65 -12.35
C LEU A 194 2.21 14.42 -11.65
N ALA A 195 1.93 14.10 -10.39
CA ALA A 195 0.91 14.80 -9.60
C ALA A 195 1.25 16.29 -9.43
N VAL A 196 2.52 16.64 -9.24
CA VAL A 196 2.97 18.04 -9.16
C VAL A 196 2.96 18.72 -10.54
N LYS A 197 3.39 18.02 -11.59
CA LYS A 197 3.43 18.56 -12.97
C LYS A 197 2.04 18.92 -13.50
N TYR A 198 1.03 18.11 -13.19
CA TYR A 198 -0.35 18.29 -13.68
C TYR A 198 -1.32 18.79 -12.60
N ARG A 199 -0.81 19.34 -11.49
CA ARG A 199 -1.66 19.91 -10.44
C ARG A 199 -2.47 21.09 -10.96
N LYS A 200 -3.73 21.18 -10.55
CA LYS A 200 -4.60 22.32 -10.81
C LYS A 200 -4.60 23.24 -9.60
N ILE A 201 -4.49 24.55 -9.87
CA ILE A 201 -4.66 25.58 -8.85
C ILE A 201 -6.00 26.26 -9.14
N ASP A 202 -6.93 26.14 -8.19
CA ASP A 202 -8.24 26.78 -8.29
C ASP A 202 -8.14 28.30 -8.06
N LYS A 203 -9.19 29.05 -8.46
CA LYS A 203 -9.29 30.50 -8.25
C LYS A 203 -9.16 30.90 -6.76
N ASN A 204 -9.55 29.99 -5.86
CA ASN A 204 -9.43 30.14 -4.41
C ASN A 204 -8.03 29.82 -3.87
N GLY A 205 -7.03 29.57 -4.73
CA GLY A 205 -5.67 29.20 -4.34
C GLY A 205 -5.53 27.76 -3.83
N ARG A 206 -6.59 26.93 -3.93
CA ARG A 206 -6.53 25.52 -3.56
C ARG A 206 -5.76 24.72 -4.59
N VAL A 207 -4.85 23.87 -4.12
CA VAL A 207 -4.03 23.00 -4.98
C VAL A 207 -4.65 21.61 -4.98
N SER A 208 -4.95 21.09 -6.16
CA SER A 208 -5.47 19.73 -6.33
C SER A 208 -4.62 18.98 -7.34
N GLY A 209 -4.13 17.81 -6.93
CA GLY A 209 -3.27 16.96 -7.75
C GLY A 209 -3.52 15.49 -7.44
N GLY A 210 -2.89 14.61 -8.21
CA GLY A 210 -3.01 13.17 -8.05
C GLY A 210 -3.38 12.45 -9.34
N PRO A 211 -3.66 11.14 -9.26
CA PRO A 211 -3.77 10.27 -10.43
C PRO A 211 -4.92 10.64 -11.35
N MET A 212 -6.08 11.00 -10.80
CA MET A 212 -7.19 11.49 -11.61
C MET A 212 -6.83 12.71 -12.48
N TYR A 213 -5.97 13.60 -11.99
CA TYR A 213 -5.59 14.81 -12.73
C TYR A 213 -4.57 14.51 -13.82
N TYR A 214 -3.49 13.79 -13.49
CA TYR A 214 -2.46 13.49 -14.50
C TYR A 214 -2.95 12.45 -15.50
N LEU A 215 -3.84 11.52 -15.15
CA LEU A 215 -4.39 10.57 -16.12
C LEU A 215 -5.25 11.30 -17.16
N SER A 216 -6.12 12.20 -16.72
CA SER A 216 -6.96 12.99 -17.64
C SER A 216 -6.12 13.94 -18.50
N GLN A 217 -5.21 14.71 -17.89
CA GLN A 217 -4.44 15.74 -18.60
C GLN A 217 -3.27 15.17 -19.40
N ALA A 218 -2.50 14.23 -18.85
CA ALA A 218 -1.36 13.67 -19.58
C ALA A 218 -1.84 12.85 -20.78
N LEU A 219 -2.86 12.00 -20.63
CA LEU A 219 -3.37 11.22 -21.77
C LEU A 219 -4.07 12.09 -22.82
N ALA A 220 -4.75 13.18 -22.42
CA ALA A 220 -5.26 14.15 -23.37
C ALA A 220 -4.14 14.78 -24.22
N ASN A 221 -2.99 15.12 -23.60
CA ASN A 221 -1.82 15.62 -24.32
C ASN A 221 -1.16 14.58 -25.24
N TYR A 222 -1.39 13.29 -24.98
CA TYR A 222 -0.98 12.16 -25.83
C TYR A 222 -2.09 11.71 -26.82
N HIS A 223 -3.04 12.59 -27.15
CA HIS A 223 -4.13 12.34 -28.11
C HIS A 223 -5.12 11.24 -27.68
N LEU A 224 -5.19 10.90 -26.39
CA LEU A 224 -6.12 9.91 -25.82
C LEU A 224 -7.06 10.52 -24.75
N PRO A 225 -7.84 11.57 -25.07
CA PRO A 225 -8.63 12.30 -24.08
C PRO A 225 -9.79 11.48 -23.50
N ILE A 226 -10.38 10.56 -24.28
CA ILE A 226 -11.51 9.72 -23.85
C ILE A 226 -11.02 8.70 -22.80
N THR A 227 -9.95 7.99 -23.12
CA THR A 227 -9.31 7.02 -22.21
C THR A 227 -8.82 7.71 -20.94
N GLY A 228 -8.23 8.91 -21.05
CA GLY A 228 -7.79 9.69 -19.89
C GLY A 228 -8.92 10.05 -18.94
N LYS A 229 -10.07 10.50 -19.47
CA LYS A 229 -11.25 10.81 -18.65
C LYS A 229 -11.86 9.57 -18.00
N PHE A 230 -11.95 8.46 -18.75
CA PHE A 230 -12.47 7.20 -18.24
C PHE A 230 -11.61 6.66 -17.08
N LEU A 231 -10.29 6.61 -17.26
CA LEU A 231 -9.39 6.10 -16.23
C LEU A 231 -9.31 7.03 -15.01
N ALA A 232 -9.39 8.35 -15.23
CA ALA A 232 -9.49 9.31 -14.14
C ALA A 232 -10.79 9.16 -13.33
N PHE A 233 -11.91 8.84 -13.99
CA PHE A 233 -13.17 8.57 -13.32
C PHE A 233 -13.11 7.30 -12.47
N ILE A 234 -12.59 6.20 -13.02
CA ILE A 234 -12.40 4.94 -12.27
C ILE A 234 -11.51 5.16 -11.05
N PHE A 235 -10.44 5.94 -11.18
CA PHE A 235 -9.54 6.20 -10.06
C PHE A 235 -10.16 7.11 -8.99
N ALA A 236 -11.10 7.97 -9.37
CA ALA A 236 -11.76 8.88 -8.45
C ALA A 236 -12.93 8.25 -7.69
N LEU A 237 -13.43 7.10 -8.16
CA LEU A 237 -14.48 6.30 -7.53
C LEU A 237 -13.93 5.50 -6.35
#